data_AF-A0A5K1GC86-F1
#
_entry.id   AF-A0A5K1GC86-F1
#
_cell.length_a   1.000
_cell.length_b   1.000
_cell.length_c   1.000
_cell.angle_alpha   90.00
_cell.angle_beta   90.00
_cell.angle_gamma   90.00
#
_symmetry.space_group_name_H-M   'P 1'
#
loop_
_entity.id
_entity.type
_entity.pdbx_description
1 polymer ?
#
loop_
_entity_poly.entity_id
_entity_poly.type
_entity_poly.pdbx_seq_one_letter_code
_entity_poly.pdbx_strand_id
1 'polypeptide(L)' 'VMARSLPLDKYKFVTQLRLVHKEVVAVTGDGTNDAPALHESDIGLAMGIAGTE' A
#
# COMPACT_ATOMS: atom_id res chain seq x y z
N VAL A 1 8.47 10.39 4.31
CA VAL A 1 7.75 9.74 5.43
C VAL A 1 6.33 10.29 5.45
N MET A 2 5.32 9.42 5.39
CA MET A 2 3.91 9.81 5.48
C MET A 2 3.37 9.32 6.84
N ALA A 3 2.56 10.13 7.52
CA ALA A 3 2.01 9.81 8.83
C ALA A 3 0.57 10.30 8.95
N ARG A 4 -0.23 9.63 9.79
CA ARG A 4 -1.67 9.90 9.98
C ARG A 4 -2.46 9.87 8.65
N SER A 5 -2.06 8.98 7.76
CA SER A 5 -2.62 8.84 6.41
C SER A 5 -3.89 8.02 6.40
N LEU A 6 -4.87 8.44 5.59
CA LEU A 6 -6.04 7.65 5.30
C LEU A 6 -5.70 6.53 4.29
N PRO A 7 -6.51 5.47 4.18
CA PRO A 7 -6.30 4.41 3.18
C PRO A 7 -6.16 4.95 1.75
N LEU A 8 -6.95 5.98 1.42
CA LEU A 8 -6.89 6.63 0.11
C LEU A 8 -5.57 7.37 -0.14
N ASP A 9 -4.96 7.94 0.91
CA ASP A 9 -3.68 8.64 0.76
C ASP A 9 -2.55 7.64 0.45
N LYS A 10 -2.57 6.48 1.11
CA LYS A 10 -1.65 5.36 0.84
C LYS A 10 -1.82 4.86 -0.60
N TYR A 11 -3.06 4.65 -1.04
CA TYR A 11 -3.37 4.25 -2.42
C TYR A 11 -2.81 5.25 -3.44
N LYS A 12 -3.15 6.54 -3.29
CA LYS A 12 -2.66 7.60 -4.20
C LYS A 12 -1.13 7.63 -4.27
N PHE A 13 -0.46 7.43 -3.14
CA PHE A 13 0.99 7.41 -3.09
C PHE A 13 1.58 6.26 -3.93
N VAL A 14 1.04 5.05 -3.77
CA VAL A 14 1.45 3.86 -4.54
C VAL A 14 1.16 4.06 -6.04
N THR A 15 -0.03 4.55 -6.38
CA THR A 15 -0.41 4.82 -7.78
C THR A 15 0.54 5.84 -8.43
N GLN A 16 0.92 6.91 -7.73
CA GLN A 16 1.85 7.90 -8.28
C GLN A 16 3.23 7.31 -8.53
N LEU A 17 3.77 6.54 -7.58
CA LEU A 17 5.06 5.87 -7.74
C LEU A 17 5.07 4.90 -8.93
N ARG A 18 4.03 4.07 -9.09
CA ARG A 18 3.92 3.15 -10.23
C ARG A 18 3.67 3.86 -11.56
N LEU A 19 2.67 4.74 -11.62
CA LEU A 19 2.18 5.25 -12.90
C LEU A 19 2.95 6.47 -13.41
N VAL A 20 3.34 7.38 -12.52
CA VAL A 20 4.02 8.63 -12.90
C VAL A 20 5.53 8.42 -12.89
N HIS A 21 6.05 7.83 -11.82
CA HIS A 21 7.49 7.63 -11.66
C HIS A 21 8.00 6.33 -12.30
N LYS A 22 7.09 5.44 -12.74
CA LYS A 22 7.42 4.17 -13.41
C LYS A 22 8.30 3.25 -12.56
N GLU A 23 8.15 3.32 -11.24
CA GLU A 23 8.87 2.48 -10.30
C GLU A 23 8.15 1.16 -10.06
N VAL A 24 8.92 0.12 -9.68
CA VAL A 24 8.38 -1.13 -9.15
C VAL A 24 8.13 -0.94 -7.66
N VAL A 25 6.88 -1.09 -7.22
CA VAL A 25 6.47 -0.77 -5.85
C VAL A 25 6.05 -2.02 -5.10
N ALA A 26 6.76 -2.30 -4.00
CA ALA A 26 6.34 -3.29 -3.01
C ALA A 26 5.67 -2.59 -1.82
N VAL A 27 4.53 -3.12 -1.36
CA VAL A 27 3.80 -2.62 -0.19
C VAL A 27 3.69 -3.74 0.83
N THR A 28 4.03 -3.42 2.09
CA THR A 28 3.75 -4.30 3.23
C THR A 28 2.66 -3.66 4.09
N GLY A 29 1.70 -4.46 4.52
CA GLY A 29 0.58 -3.99 5.33
C GLY A 29 0.00 -5.11 6.20
N ASP A 30 -0.66 -4.71 7.27
CA ASP A 30 -1.32 -5.60 8.23
C ASP A 30 -2.84 -5.45 8.18
N GLY A 31 -3.38 -4.31 7.73
CA GLY A 31 -4.78 -3.98 7.93
C GLY A 31 -5.64 -3.81 6.68
N THR A 32 -6.96 -3.74 6.92
CA THR A 32 -7.97 -3.24 5.97
C THR A 32 -7.63 -1.85 5.41
N ASN A 33 -6.90 -1.04 6.19
CA ASN A 33 -6.43 0.28 5.78
C ASN A 33 -5.37 0.26 4.68
N ASP A 34 -4.64 -0.84 4.54
CA ASP A 34 -3.59 -1.03 3.54
C ASP A 34 -4.10 -1.78 2.32
N ALA A 35 -5.27 -2.42 2.39
CA ALA A 35 -5.84 -3.24 1.32
C ALA A 35 -5.86 -2.55 -0.05
N PRO A 36 -6.29 -1.27 -0.20
CA PRO A 36 -6.25 -0.59 -1.49
C PRO A 36 -4.82 -0.41 -2.02
N ALA A 37 -3.87 -0.06 -1.15
CA ALA A 37 -2.47 0.15 -1.50
C ALA A 37 -1.74 -1.16 -1.82
N LEU A 38 -2.04 -2.23 -1.07
CA LEU A 38 -1.56 -3.59 -1.33
C LEU A 38 -2.04 -4.10 -2.69
N HIS A 39 -3.32 -3.90 -3.01
CA HIS A 39 -3.88 -4.30 -4.30
C HIS A 39 -3.27 -3.53 -5.48
N GLU A 40 -3.03 -2.23 -5.29
CA GLU A 40 -2.46 -1.37 -6.34
C GLU A 40 -0.96 -1.59 -6.56
N SER A 41 -0.25 -2.18 -5.59
CA SER A 41 1.19 -2.42 -5.69
C SER A 41 1.57 -3.49 -6.72
N ASP A 42 2.81 -3.51 -7.19
CA ASP A 42 3.30 -4.61 -8.03
C ASP A 42 3.50 -5.89 -7.22
N ILE A 43 3.89 -5.74 -5.93
CA ILE A 43 4.08 -6.85 -4.99
C ILE A 43 3.50 -6.46 -3.63
N GLY A 44 2.41 -7.12 -3.22
CA GLY A 44 1.80 -6.94 -1.91
C GLY A 44 2.25 -8.01 -0.90
N LEU A 45 2.62 -7.59 0.31
CA LEU A 45 2.95 -8.46 1.44
C LEU A 45 1.98 -8.18 2.60
N ALA A 46 1.12 -9.16 2.90
CA ALA A 46 0.22 -9.10 4.04
C ALA A 46 0.84 -9.80 5.27
N MET A 47 0.73 -9.18 6.45
CA MET A 47 1.18 -9.79 7.70
C MET A 47 0.16 -10.82 8.20
N GLY A 48 0.54 -12.11 8.25
CA GLY A 48 -0.41 -13.18 8.60
C GLY A 48 -0.71 -13.37 10.10
N ILE A 49 0.16 -12.93 11.01
CA ILE A 49 -0.05 -13.08 12.47
C ILE A 49 -0.63 -11.80 13.10
N ALA A 50 -0.11 -10.65 12.66
CA ALA A 50 -0.52 -9.34 13.16
C ALA A 50 -1.58 -8.65 12.28
N GLY A 51 -1.91 -9.26 11.14
CA GLY A 51 -2.85 -8.66 10.21
C GLY A 51 -4.30 -8.93 10.55
N THR A 52 -5.16 -8.03 10.12
CA THR A 52 -6.61 -8.22 10.10
C THR A 52 -7.00 -9.04 8.86
N GLU A 53 -8.05 -9.84 8.99
CA GLU A 53 -8.66 -10.57 7.86
C GLU A 53 -9.14 -9.65 6.74
#